data_AF-A0A654TPW3-F1
#
_entry.id   AF-A0A654TPW3-F1
#
_cell.length_a   1.000
_cell.length_b   1.000
_cell.length_c   1.000
_cell.angle_alpha   90.00
_cell.angle_beta   90.00
_cell.angle_gamma   90.00
#
_symmetry.space_group_name_H-M   'P 1'
#
loop_
_entity.id
_entity.type
_entity.pdbx_description
1 polymer ?
#
loop_
_entity_poly.entity_id
_entity_poly.type
_entity_poly.pdbx_seq_one_letter_code
_entity_poly.pdbx_strand_id
1 'polypeptide(L)' 'MHCGDAFYHRGTLDGRFRVPFVMRAEEKLLSYNRNQLRDNQARIVELHRRHDPDLLIVCAHDPDLYQLARDTA' A
#
# COMPACT_ATOMS: atom_id res chain seq x y z
N MET A 1 6.79 -8.51 1.43
CA MET A 1 5.54 -8.75 0.67
C MET A 1 5.33 -7.63 -0.34
N HIS A 2 5.26 -7.97 -1.63
CA HIS A 2 4.92 -7.02 -2.68
C HIS A 2 3.41 -7.07 -2.96
N CYS A 3 2.71 -5.94 -2.80
CA CYS A 3 1.25 -5.85 -2.88
C CYS A 3 0.71 -5.42 -4.25
N GLY A 4 1.58 -5.22 -5.26
CA GLY A 4 1.17 -4.83 -6.60
C GLY A 4 0.31 -3.57 -6.58
N ASP A 5 -0.92 -3.70 -7.09
CA ASP A 5 -1.89 -2.61 -7.23
C ASP A 5 -2.92 -2.54 -6.10
N ALA A 6 -2.75 -3.30 -5.01
CA ALA A 6 -3.68 -3.28 -3.88
C ALA A 6 -3.64 -1.95 -3.10
N PHE A 7 -2.56 -1.17 -3.22
CA PHE A 7 -2.47 0.22 -2.81
C PHE A 7 -1.34 0.92 -3.58
N TYR A 8 -1.43 2.23 -3.78
CA TYR A 8 -0.46 2.97 -4.59
C TYR A 8 0.48 3.87 -3.80
N HIS A 9 0.18 4.13 -2.52
CA HIS A 9 0.95 5.09 -1.72
C HIS A 9 1.08 4.62 -0.27
N ARG A 10 2.27 4.79 0.32
CA ARG A 10 2.57 4.47 1.73
C ARG A 10 1.63 5.13 2.75
N GLY A 11 1.05 6.26 2.39
CA GLY A 11 0.01 6.93 3.17
C GLY A 11 -1.25 6.08 3.42
N THR A 12 -1.50 5.06 2.58
CA THR A 12 -2.55 4.06 2.82
C THR A 12 -2.24 3.18 4.04
N LEU A 13 -0.94 2.97 4.32
CA LEU A 13 -0.46 2.10 5.39
C LEU A 13 -0.42 2.80 6.75
N ASP A 14 0.20 3.98 6.80
CA ASP A 14 0.52 4.66 8.06
C ASP A 14 -0.47 5.75 8.47
N GLY A 15 -1.26 6.26 7.53
CA GLY A 15 -2.14 7.42 7.72
C GLY A 15 -1.40 8.72 8.11
N ARG A 16 -0.07 8.71 8.14
CA ARG A 16 0.79 9.86 8.45
C ARG A 16 0.96 10.75 7.23
N PHE A 17 0.99 10.15 6.05
CA PHE A 17 1.01 10.87 4.79
C PHE A 17 -0.38 10.87 4.14
N ARG A 18 -0.84 12.04 3.72
CA ARG A 18 -2.10 12.15 2.98
C ARG A 18 -1.91 11.56 1.59
N VAL A 19 -2.62 10.49 1.29
CA VAL A 19 -2.64 9.94 -0.08
C VAL A 19 -3.18 11.00 -1.04
N PRO A 20 -2.46 11.36 -2.13
CA PRO A 20 -2.94 12.29 -3.13
C PRO A 20 -4.33 11.88 -3.68
N PHE A 21 -5.22 12.86 -3.84
CA PHE A 21 -6.60 12.60 -4.25
C PHE A 21 -6.71 11.87 -5.60
N VAL A 22 -5.82 12.22 -6.54
CA VAL A 22 -5.76 11.60 -7.87
C VAL A 22 -5.47 10.10 -7.76
N MET A 23 -4.46 9.70 -6.98
CA MET A 23 -4.14 8.27 -6.76
C MET A 23 -5.30 7.50 -6.12
N ARG A 24 -6.00 8.10 -5.15
CA ARG A 24 -7.21 7.46 -4.54
C ARG A 24 -8.35 7.29 -5.54
N ALA A 25 -8.46 8.18 -6.52
CA ALA A 25 -9.48 8.10 -7.55
C ALA A 25 -9.13 7.00 -8.57
N GLU A 26 -7.87 6.93 -9.00
CA GLU A 26 -7.37 5.91 -9.93
C GLU A 26 -7.54 4.50 -9.37
N GLU A 27 -7.17 4.26 -8.10
CA GLU A 27 -7.40 2.96 -7.43
C GLU A 27 -8.87 2.52 -7.52
N LYS A 28 -9.81 3.46 -7.36
CA LYS A 28 -11.26 3.17 -7.40
C LYS A 28 -11.84 3.03 -8.81
N LEU A 29 -11.23 3.69 -9.80
CA LEU A 29 -11.65 3.65 -11.19
C LEU A 29 -11.12 2.40 -11.90
N LEU A 30 -9.89 2.00 -11.60
CA LEU A 30 -9.22 0.86 -12.21
C LEU A 30 -9.49 -0.46 -11.48
N SER A 31 -10.01 -0.42 -10.25
CA SER A 31 -10.38 -1.64 -9.54
C SER A 31 -11.58 -2.33 -10.16
N TYR A 32 -11.36 -3.57 -10.59
CA TYR A 32 -12.40 -4.48 -11.05
C TYR A 32 -13.47 -4.73 -9.96
N ASN A 33 -13.03 -4.87 -8.70
CA ASN A 33 -13.91 -5.03 -7.55
C ASN A 33 -13.50 -4.11 -6.40
N ARG A 34 -14.31 -3.06 -6.17
CA ARG A 34 -14.05 -2.04 -5.15
C ARG A 34 -14.16 -2.55 -3.72
N ASN A 35 -15.02 -3.53 -3.47
CA ASN A 35 -15.17 -4.11 -2.13
C ASN A 35 -13.92 -4.94 -1.80
N GLN A 36 -13.47 -5.77 -2.74
CA GLN A 36 -12.26 -6.56 -2.59
C GLN A 36 -11.01 -5.67 -2.44
N LEU A 37 -10.92 -4.56 -3.18
CA LEU A 37 -9.84 -3.58 -2.99
C LEU A 37 -9.82 -3.05 -1.55
N ARG A 38 -10.98 -2.66 -1.00
CA ARG A 38 -11.07 -2.15 0.37
C ARG A 38 -10.69 -3.21 1.40
N ASP A 39 -11.13 -4.45 1.21
CA ASP A 39 -10.80 -5.56 2.11
C ASP A 39 -9.30 -5.87 2.08
N ASN A 40 -8.70 -5.85 0.89
CA ASN A 40 -7.24 -5.99 0.74
C ASN A 40 -6.50 -4.86 1.46
N GLN A 41 -6.91 -3.60 1.25
CA GLN A 41 -6.31 -2.45 1.92
C GLN A 41 -6.44 -2.56 3.45
N ALA A 42 -7.60 -2.96 3.96
CA ALA A 42 -7.81 -3.17 5.39
C ALA A 42 -6.87 -4.23 5.96
N ARG A 43 -6.72 -5.37 5.26
CA ARG A 43 -5.83 -6.46 5.69
C ARG A 43 -4.36 -6.06 5.64
N ILE A 44 -3.95 -5.31 4.62
CA ILE A 44 -2.57 -4.81 4.48
C ILE A 44 -2.25 -3.82 5.61
N VAL A 45 -3.16 -2.90 5.92
CA VAL A 45 -3.02 -1.96 7.04
C VAL A 45 -2.90 -2.69 8.37
N GLU A 46 -3.73 -3.71 8.58
CA GLU A 46 -3.66 -4.54 9.78
C GLU A 46 -2.30 -5.23 9.90
N LEU A 47 -1.79 -5.84 8.82
CA LEU A 47 -0.47 -6.48 8.80
C LEU A 47 0.65 -5.48 9.07
N HIS A 48 0.60 -4.30 8.47
CA HIS A 48 1.60 -3.26 8.71
C HIS A 48 1.64 -2.82 10.18
N ARG A 49 0.46 -2.65 10.81
CA ARG A 49 0.32 -2.24 12.21
C ARG A 49 0.84 -3.26 13.22
N ARG A 50 1.04 -4.52 12.82
CA ARG A 50 1.67 -5.52 13.69
C ARG A 50 3.14 -5.20 13.94
N HIS A 51 3.76 -4.34 13.12
CA HIS A 51 5.17 -3.96 13.23
C HIS A 51 6.10 -5.17 13.30
N ASP A 52 5.77 -6.21 12.54
CA ASP A 52 6.58 -7.42 12.44
C ASP A 52 7.93 -7.08 11.78
N PRO A 53 9.06 -7.28 12.47
CA PRO A 53 10.37 -6.86 11.97
C PRO A 53 10.81 -7.64 10.72
N ASP A 54 10.26 -8.83 10.49
CA ASP A 54 10.59 -9.67 9.33
C ASP A 54 9.67 -9.40 8.12
N LEU A 55 8.73 -8.47 8.26
CA LEU A 55 7.73 -8.17 7.23
C LEU A 55 7.86 -6.73 6.71
N LEU A 56 8.50 -6.59 5.55
CA LEU A 56 8.43 -5.36 4.75
C LEU A 56 7.25 -5.41 3.76
N ILE A 57 6.42 -4.36 3.72
CA ILE A 57 5.29 -4.23 2.78
C ILE A 57 5.61 -3.14 1.76
N VAL A 58 5.53 -3.47 0.46
CA VAL A 58 5.78 -2.54 -0.65
C VAL A 58 4.71 -2.65 -1.73
N CYS A 59 4.53 -1.60 -2.54
CA CYS A 59 3.65 -1.62 -3.72
C CYS A 59 4.40 -1.26 -5.01
N ALA A 60 3.72 -1.41 -6.15
CA ALA A 60 4.32 -1.19 -7.47
C ALA A 60 4.56 0.28 -7.81
N HIS A 61 3.87 1.21 -7.15
CA HIS A 61 3.77 2.61 -7.57
C HIS A 61 4.43 3.62 -6.63
N ASP A 62 4.94 3.18 -5.47
CA ASP A 62 5.57 4.05 -4.49
C ASP A 62 7.10 3.94 -4.58
N PRO A 63 7.79 4.96 -5.13
CA PRO A 63 9.24 4.91 -5.32
C PRO A 63 10.01 4.90 -4.00
N ASP A 64 9.46 5.45 -2.92
CA ASP A 64 10.11 5.46 -1.62
C ASP A 64 10.05 4.09 -0.95
N LEU A 65 8.91 3.37 -1.07
CA LEU A 65 8.82 1.99 -0.61
C LEU A 65 9.77 1.07 -1.42
N TYR A 66 9.94 1.33 -2.71
CA TYR A 66 10.92 0.63 -3.53
C TYR A 66 12.36 0.89 -3.06
N GLN A 67 12.73 2.14 -2.80
CA GLN A 67 14.05 2.49 -2.25
C GLN A 67 14.28 1.80 -0.91
N LEU A 68 13.31 1.86 0.01
CA LEU A 68 13.39 1.17 1.29
C LEU A 68 13.65 -0.34 1.11
N ALA A 69 12.91 -1.01 0.23
CA ALA A 69 13.11 -2.43 -0.03
C ALA A 69 14.48 -2.75 -0.61
N ARG A 70 15.01 -1.90 -1.49
CA ARG A 70 16.36 -2.06 -2.03
C ARG A 70 17.44 -1.93 -0.98
N ASP A 71 17.25 -1.06 0.01
CA ASP A 71 18.25 -0.80 1.05
C ASP A 71 18.23 -1.86 2.16
N THR A 72 17.11 -2.58 2.30
CA THR A 72 16.92 -3.62 3.33
C THR A 72 17.12 -5.07 2.86
N ALA A 73 17.30 -5.29 1.55
CA ALA A 73 17.46 -6.61 0.92
C ALA A 73 18.92 -6.87 0.54
#